data_AF-A0A1G8AYP6-F1
#
_entry.id   AF-A0A1G8AYP6-F1
#
_cell.length_a   1.000
_cell.length_b   1.000
_cell.length_c   1.000
_cell.angle_alpha   90.00
_cell.angle_beta   90.00
_cell.angle_gamma   90.00
#
_symmetry.space_group_name_H-M   'P 1'
#
loop_
_entity.id
_entity.type
_entity.pdbx_description
1 polymer ?
#
loop_
_entity_poly.entity_id
_entity_poly.type
_entity_poly.pdbx_seq_one_letter_code
_entity_poly.pdbx_strand_id
1 'polypeptide(L)' 'MTTTEKPKEKYLIIAVDQNGNEVGLESYAQNPSEPEITFTSKEQARTFYDVVKEDLSLYSVKMLKIQDT' A
#
# COMPACT_ATOMS: atom_id res chain seq x y z
N MET A 1 -26.59 9.54 19.47
CA MET A 1 -25.15 9.20 19.42
C MET A 1 -24.68 9.54 18.01
N THR A 2 -24.03 10.67 17.82
CA THR A 2 -23.44 11.04 16.53
C THR A 2 -22.21 10.18 16.35
N THR A 3 -22.30 9.13 15.52
CA THR A 3 -21.14 8.37 15.08
C THR A 3 -20.33 9.30 14.20
N THR A 4 -19.38 10.03 14.78
CA THR A 4 -18.39 10.78 14.02
C THR A 4 -17.54 9.74 13.31
N GLU A 5 -17.86 9.44 12.05
CA GLU A 5 -17.01 8.63 11.19
C GLU A 5 -15.68 9.37 11.09
N LYS A 6 -14.69 8.90 11.86
CA LYS A 6 -13.31 9.35 11.65
C LYS A 6 -12.98 9.07 10.18
N PRO A 7 -12.30 9.98 9.47
CA PRO A 7 -11.85 9.70 8.11
C PRO A 7 -11.10 8.37 8.14
N LYS A 8 -11.56 7.41 7.34
CA LYS A 8 -10.91 6.10 7.26
C LYS A 8 -9.56 6.31 6.60
N GLU A 9 -8.52 6.47 7.41
CA GLU A 9 -7.16 6.57 6.93
C GLU A 9 -6.82 5.27 6.21
N LYS A 10 -6.43 5.38 4.94
CA LYS A 10 -5.96 4.26 4.14
C LYS A 10 -4.49 4.47 3.81
N TYR A 11 -3.76 3.38 3.68
CA TYR A 11 -2.34 3.36 3.36
C TYR A 11 -2.18 2.47 2.14
N LEU A 12 -1.67 3.05 1.05
CA LEU A 12 -1.40 2.36 -0.21
C LEU A 12 0.09 2.05 -0.30
N ILE A 13 0.43 0.82 -0.66
CA ILE A 13 1.80 0.41 -0.95
C ILE A 13 1.96 0.27 -2.45
N ILE A 14 2.96 0.93 -3.00
CA ILE A 14 3.35 0.83 -4.42
C ILE A 14 4.83 0.50 -4.52
N ALA A 15 5.21 -0.20 -5.58
CA ALA A 15 6.60 -0.37 -5.99
C ALA A 15 6.81 0.31 -7.35
N VAL A 16 7.95 0.95 -7.54
CA VAL A 16 8.31 1.57 -8.82
C VAL A 16 9.70 1.14 -9.28
N ASP A 17 9.89 1.01 -10.59
CA ASP A 17 11.18 0.75 -11.21
C ASP A 17 12.09 1.98 -11.24
N GLN A 18 13.30 1.80 -11.77
CA GLN A 18 14.31 2.86 -11.88
C GLN A 18 13.90 4.00 -12.82
N ASN A 19 12.93 3.75 -13.70
CA ASN A 19 12.35 4.75 -14.60
C ASN A 19 11.11 5.44 -13.97
N GLY A 20 10.69 4.99 -12.79
CA GLY A 20 9.51 5.50 -12.09
C GLY A 20 8.20 4.85 -12.52
N ASN A 21 8.23 3.76 -13.29
CA ASN A 21 7.01 3.03 -13.66
C ASN A 21 6.55 2.16 -12.49
N GLU A 22 5.25 2.11 -12.25
CA GLU A 22 4.68 1.23 -11.23
C GLU A 22 4.90 -0.23 -11.62
N VAL A 23 5.45 -0.97 -10.67
CA VAL A 23 5.63 -2.42 -10.74
C VAL A 23 4.44 -3.02 -10.00
N GLY A 24 3.64 -3.79 -10.72
CA GLY A 24 2.47 -4.45 -10.16
C GLY A 24 2.85 -5.29 -8.94
N LEU A 25 2.17 -5.07 -7.83
CA LEU A 25 2.24 -5.92 -6.64
C LEU A 25 1.22 -7.07 -6.71
N GLU A 26 0.83 -7.48 -7.91
CA GLU A 26 -0.20 -8.49 -8.16
C GLU A 26 0.11 -9.82 -7.46
N SER A 27 1.39 -10.20 -7.38
CA SER A 27 1.84 -11.40 -6.65
C SER A 27 1.60 -11.33 -5.14
N TYR A 28 1.39 -10.13 -4.60
CA TYR A 28 1.07 -9.88 -3.20
C TYR A 28 -0.41 -9.58 -2.97
N ALA A 29 -1.17 -9.32 -4.03
CA ALA A 29 -2.58 -9.01 -3.94
C ALA A 29 -3.36 -10.28 -3.57
N GLN A 30 -4.19 -10.18 -2.53
CA GLN A 30 -5.08 -11.28 -2.15
C GLN A 30 -6.17 -11.51 -3.19
N ASN A 31 -6.54 -10.46 -3.94
CA ASN A 31 -7.57 -10.49 -4.96
C ASN A 31 -6.99 -10.00 -6.29
N PRO A 32 -6.93 -10.82 -7.35
CA PRO A 32 -6.42 -10.40 -8.65
C PRO A 32 -7.31 -9.34 -9.32
N SER A 33 -8.56 -9.15 -8.87
CA SER A 33 -9.43 -8.06 -9.32
C SER A 33 -9.14 -6.72 -8.62
N GLU A 34 -8.36 -6.74 -7.54
CA GLU A 34 -7.95 -5.56 -6.77
C GLU A 34 -6.43 -5.63 -6.55
N PRO A 35 -5.63 -5.30 -7.58
CA PRO A 35 -4.18 -5.38 -7.51
C PRO A 35 -3.57 -4.34 -6.56
N GLU A 36 -4.36 -3.37 -6.11
CA GLU A 36 -3.96 -2.32 -5.18
C GLU A 36 -3.82 -2.87 -3.76
N ILE A 37 -2.61 -2.76 -3.20
CA ILE A 37 -2.37 -3.16 -1.82
C ILE A 37 -2.68 -1.99 -0.89
N THR A 38 -3.86 -2.03 -0.29
CA THR A 38 -4.32 -1.01 0.67
C THR A 38 -4.53 -1.57 2.07
N PHE A 39 -4.23 -0.75 3.08
CA PHE A 39 -4.42 -1.08 4.49
C PHE A 39 -5.12 0.06 5.22
N THR A 40 -5.97 -0.28 6.18
CA THR A 40 -6.61 0.71 7.07
C THR A 40 -5.82 0.96 8.35
N SER A 41 -4.76 0.18 8.59
CA SER A 41 -3.84 0.34 9.73
C SER A 41 -2.43 0.67 9.25
N LYS A 42 -1.85 1.72 9.83
CA LYS A 42 -0.48 2.14 9.57
C LYS A 42 0.54 1.05 9.91
N GLU A 43 0.31 0.31 11.00
CA GLU A 43 1.22 -0.74 11.46
C GLU A 43 1.21 -1.94 10.50
N GLN A 44 0.02 -2.31 10.00
CA GLN A 44 -0.10 -3.36 8.98
C GLN A 44 0.57 -2.93 7.68
N ALA A 45 0.31 -1.69 7.23
CA ALA A 45 0.96 -1.12 6.05
C ALA A 45 2.49 -1.11 6.19
N ARG A 46 2.99 -0.75 7.37
CA ARG A 46 4.42 -0.70 7.65
C ARG A 46 5.06 -2.08 7.61
N THR A 47 4.42 -3.06 8.25
CA THR A 47 4.91 -4.45 8.27
C THR A 47 5.00 -5.00 6.85
N PHE A 48 3.96 -4.80 6.05
CA PHE A 48 3.97 -5.21 4.65
C PHE A 48 5.01 -4.45 3.82
N TYR A 49 5.13 -3.13 4.03
CA TYR A 49 6.15 -2.31 3.38
C TYR A 49 7.56 -2.84 3.62
N ASP A 50 7.91 -3.18 4.87
CA ASP A 50 9.24 -3.68 5.20
C ASP A 50 9.51 -5.03 4.48
N VAL A 51 8.54 -5.94 4.45
CA VAL A 51 8.65 -7.22 3.70
C VAL A 51 8.86 -6.99 2.20
N VAL A 52 7.99 -6.19 1.57
CA VAL A 52 8.06 -5.94 0.12
C VAL A 52 9.32 -5.17 -0.25
N LYS A 53 9.81 -4.28 0.62
CA LYS A 53 11.06 -3.57 0.41
C LYS A 53 12.27 -4.51 0.38
N GLU A 54 12.28 -5.54 1.22
CA GLU A 54 13.33 -6.56 1.21
C GLU A 54 13.26 -7.42 -0.06
N ASP A 55 12.06 -7.86 -0.44
CA ASP A 55 11.86 -8.71 -1.62
C ASP A 55 12.14 -7.96 -2.94
N LEU A 56 11.63 -6.73 -3.04
CA LEU A 56 11.81 -5.84 -4.19
C LEU A 56 12.98 -4.87 -3.99
N SER A 57 14.12 -5.36 -3.47
CA SER A 57 15.31 -4.53 -3.18
C SER A 57 15.88 -3.78 -4.39
N LEU A 58 15.58 -4.23 -5.62
CA LEU A 58 15.95 -3.56 -6.88
C LEU A 58 15.00 -2.42 -7.28
N TYR A 59 13.85 -2.33 -6.63
CA TYR A 59 12.78 -1.39 -6.89
C TYR A 59 12.62 -0.40 -5.72
N SER A 60 11.99 0.74 -6.00
CA SER A 60 11.66 1.71 -4.96
C SER A 60 10.24 1.47 -4.44
N VAL A 61 10.12 0.96 -3.22
CA VAL A 61 8.82 0.78 -2.56
C VAL A 61 8.44 2.08 -1.82
N LYS A 62 7.17 2.50 -1.95
CA LYS A 62 6.61 3.69 -1.27
C LYS A 62 5.34 3.33 -0.51
N MET A 63 5.15 3.98 0.64
CA MET A 63 3.92 3.93 1.43
C MET A 63 3.24 5.30 1.37
N LEU A 64 2.07 5.35 0.75
CA LEU A 64 1.27 6.55 0.58
C LEU A 64 0.10 6.55 1.56
N LYS A 65 -0.20 7.70 2.17
CA LYS A 65 -1.39 7.86 3.01
C LYS A 65 -2.49 8.46 2.14
N ILE A 66 -3.59 7.73 2.00
CA ILE A 66 -4.81 8.16 1.31
C ILE A 66 -5.81 8.64 2.37
N GLN A 67 -6.25 9.89 2.24
CA GLN A 67 -7.42 10.38 2.96
C GLN A 67 -8.62 10.29 2.02
N ASP A 68 -9.59 9.45 2.35
CA ASP A 68 -10.93 9.53 1.76
C ASP A 68 -11.46 10.95 2.07
N THR A 69 -11.69 11.74 1.01
CA THR A 69 -12.18 13.13 1.09
C THR A 69 -13.69 13.16 1.07
#